data_AF-A0A928UZ76-F1
#
_entry.id   AF-A0A928UZ76-F1
#
_cell.length_a   1.000
_cell.length_b   1.000
_cell.length_c   1.000
_cell.angle_alpha   90.00
_cell.angle_beta   90.00
_cell.angle_gamma   90.00
#
_symmetry.space_group_name_H-M   'P 1'
#
loop_
_entity.id
_entity.type
_entity.pdbx_description
1 polymer ?
#
loop_
_entity_poly.entity_id
_entity_poly.type
_entity_poly.pdbx_seq_one_letter_code
_entity_poly.pdbx_strand_id
1 'polypeptide(L)'
;MDESIPLILDSSVFRQVPKLNSQLFKEIVKYTRVGIYKIYIPEIVEKEYISWIKGEAQSSYDNVVKATQLLHKYYESPKILGFDFTFNATASIAANEINGILKKVINNWNDFKVNTNASIIPILPEHGKLVMDAYFDGATPFDKIKNRVDIPDAFIYFGIKEILNISEKVVFVTGDKRFSEKLQGETILCFDSLSDLFSSGPAKLDGQYFNHLNSDDRSRILLNIHKEYILNKLSSELAVSELADVFSGDLIDHTIGKYHDYSFDINNLSYLVGDIKNISDSSLLVPFSANIICSIKSTASKVELSSVDAQRLVKIEREVDDGEFNLCEKYETPISGHFSVTFQDGDPTTWKEEKQSDSIFSEPEIKEISLALEDLQANA
;
A
#
# COMPACT_ATOMS: atom_id res chain seq x y z
N MET A 1 2.22 -21.66 13.86
CA MET A 1 1.81 -20.28 14.17
C MET A 1 0.39 -20.32 14.67
N ASP A 2 0.13 -19.69 15.80
CA ASP A 2 -1.24 -19.52 16.32
C ASP A 2 -2.08 -18.72 15.32
N GLU A 3 -3.40 -18.89 15.41
CA GLU A 3 -4.34 -18.16 14.59
C GLU A 3 -4.26 -16.65 14.88
N SER A 4 -4.14 -15.83 13.83
CA SER A 4 -4.03 -14.37 13.95
C SER A 4 -5.24 -13.79 14.68
N ILE A 5 -5.02 -12.91 15.65
CA ILE A 5 -6.10 -12.28 16.42
C ILE A 5 -6.86 -11.30 15.50
N PRO A 6 -8.19 -11.44 15.33
CA PRO A 6 -8.96 -10.47 14.58
C PRO A 6 -8.92 -9.09 15.22
N LEU A 7 -8.58 -8.08 14.42
CA LEU A 7 -8.50 -6.68 14.82
C LEU A 7 -9.45 -5.84 13.98
N ILE A 8 -10.37 -5.12 14.63
CA ILE A 8 -11.26 -4.16 13.98
C ILE A 8 -10.89 -2.76 14.44
N LEU A 9 -10.75 -1.85 13.47
CA LEU A 9 -10.47 -0.44 13.70
C LEU A 9 -11.71 0.39 13.35
N ASP A 10 -12.11 1.26 14.26
CA ASP A 10 -13.18 2.22 14.03
C ASP A 10 -12.73 3.38 13.12
N SER A 11 -13.69 4.06 12.50
CA SER A 11 -13.44 5.23 11.66
C SER A 11 -12.73 6.35 12.44
N SER A 12 -13.01 6.48 13.75
CA SER A 12 -12.33 7.41 14.63
C SER A 12 -10.81 7.23 14.68
N VAL A 13 -10.30 5.99 14.56
CA VAL A 13 -8.86 5.69 14.55
C VAL A 13 -8.21 6.20 13.27
N PHE A 14 -8.87 5.97 12.12
CA PHE A 14 -8.36 6.42 10.82
C PHE A 14 -8.41 7.94 10.66
N ARG A 15 -9.45 8.60 11.20
CA ARG A 15 -9.62 10.06 11.14
C ARG A 15 -8.50 10.83 11.86
N GLN A 16 -7.80 10.21 12.80
CA GLN A 16 -6.67 10.85 13.49
C GLN A 16 -5.45 11.05 12.57
N VAL A 17 -5.30 10.24 11.52
CA VAL A 17 -4.12 10.28 10.63
C VAL A 17 -4.55 10.09 9.16
N PRO A 18 -4.95 11.17 8.46
CA PRO A 18 -5.47 11.09 7.08
C PRO A 18 -4.50 10.46 6.05
N LYS A 19 -3.20 10.55 6.30
CA LYS A 19 -2.16 10.01 5.40
C LYS A 19 -1.82 8.55 5.69
N LEU A 20 -2.31 7.97 6.80
CA LEU A 20 -2.06 6.60 7.24
C LEU A 20 -0.58 6.21 7.27
N ASN A 21 0.31 7.20 7.40
CA ASN A 21 1.76 7.05 7.34
C ASN A 21 2.43 7.37 8.69
N SER A 22 1.64 7.51 9.76
CA SER A 22 2.18 7.72 11.09
C SER A 22 2.88 6.47 11.58
N GLN A 23 3.73 6.65 12.60
CA GLN A 23 4.45 5.56 13.23
C GLN A 23 3.54 4.42 13.70
N LEU A 24 2.36 4.75 14.26
CA LEU A 24 1.39 3.77 14.72
C LEU A 24 0.80 2.92 13.57
N PHE A 25 0.57 3.54 12.40
CA PHE A 25 0.07 2.82 11.23
C PHE A 25 1.15 1.96 10.56
N LYS A 26 2.41 2.37 10.61
CA LYS A 26 3.53 1.51 10.20
C LYS A 26 3.70 0.33 11.16
N GLU A 27 3.55 0.57 12.46
CA GLU A 27 3.63 -0.46 13.48
C GLU A 27 2.51 -1.49 13.31
N ILE A 28 1.25 -1.08 13.06
CA ILE A 28 0.19 -2.07 12.80
C ILE A 28 0.46 -2.90 11.54
N VAL A 29 1.04 -2.29 10.49
CA VAL A 29 1.49 -3.03 9.30
C VAL A 29 2.49 -4.12 9.70
N LYS A 30 3.46 -3.84 10.57
CA LYS A 30 4.40 -4.85 11.10
C LYS A 30 3.66 -5.98 11.82
N TYR A 31 2.76 -5.66 12.76
CA TYR A 31 1.98 -6.67 13.47
C TYR A 31 1.15 -7.57 12.54
N THR A 32 0.57 -7.01 11.47
CA THR A 32 -0.17 -7.80 10.47
C THR A 32 0.73 -8.69 9.62
N ARG A 33 1.90 -8.20 9.21
CA ARG A 33 2.90 -8.95 8.42
C ARG A 33 3.49 -10.13 9.19
N VAL A 34 3.63 -9.97 10.50
CA VAL A 34 4.07 -11.02 11.43
C VAL A 34 2.95 -12.04 11.71
N GLY A 35 1.70 -11.71 11.39
CA GLY A 35 0.55 -12.59 11.60
C GLY A 35 -0.05 -12.53 13.01
N ILE A 36 0.35 -11.55 13.84
CA ILE A 36 -0.22 -11.38 15.18
C ILE A 36 -1.68 -10.92 15.09
N TYR A 37 -1.94 -9.92 14.23
CA TYR A 37 -3.27 -9.39 13.99
C TYR A 37 -3.69 -9.60 12.54
N LYS A 38 -5.00 -9.83 12.34
CA LYS A 38 -5.63 -9.76 11.02
C LYS A 38 -6.65 -8.64 11.05
N ILE A 39 -6.45 -7.63 10.20
CA ILE A 39 -7.33 -6.46 10.18
C ILE A 39 -8.62 -6.80 9.43
N TYR A 40 -9.74 -6.50 10.07
CA TYR A 40 -11.06 -6.49 9.48
C TYR A 40 -11.64 -5.07 9.53
N ILE A 41 -12.13 -4.58 8.40
CA ILE A 41 -12.68 -3.23 8.27
C ILE A 41 -14.16 -3.35 7.89
N PRO A 42 -15.11 -3.01 8.77
CA PRO A 42 -16.50 -2.91 8.39
C PRO A 42 -16.69 -1.96 7.20
N GLU A 43 -17.49 -2.35 6.22
CA GLU A 43 -17.77 -1.53 5.03
C GLU A 43 -18.33 -0.15 5.42
N ILE A 44 -19.09 -0.06 6.53
CA ILE A 44 -19.56 1.22 7.07
C ILE A 44 -18.41 2.12 7.52
N VAL A 45 -17.36 1.58 8.14
CA VAL A 45 -16.16 2.32 8.58
C VAL A 45 -15.40 2.87 7.38
N GLU A 46 -15.22 2.07 6.33
CA GLU A 46 -14.58 2.52 5.09
C GLU A 46 -15.38 3.68 4.46
N LYS A 47 -16.70 3.53 4.33
CA LYS A 47 -17.57 4.57 3.78
C LYS A 47 -17.54 5.86 4.61
N GLU A 48 -17.52 5.75 5.93
CA GLU A 48 -17.41 6.89 6.82
C GLU A 48 -16.08 7.61 6.67
N TYR A 49 -14.96 6.88 6.68
CA TYR A 49 -13.64 7.46 6.52
C TYR A 49 -13.49 8.20 5.18
N ILE A 50 -13.90 7.57 4.08
CA ILE A 50 -13.83 8.18 2.74
C ILE A 50 -14.76 9.41 2.64
N SER A 51 -15.96 9.34 3.20
CA SER A 51 -16.90 10.47 3.20
C SER A 51 -16.37 11.63 4.04
N TRP A 52 -15.78 11.33 5.19
CA TRP A 52 -15.15 12.33 6.07
C TRP A 52 -14.01 13.04 5.36
N ILE A 53 -13.07 12.31 4.74
CA ILE A 53 -11.93 12.91 4.04
C ILE A 53 -12.36 13.79 2.86
N LYS A 54 -13.41 13.38 2.15
CA LYS A 54 -14.02 14.20 1.08
C LYS A 54 -14.60 15.49 1.64
N GLY A 55 -15.29 15.41 2.78
CA GLY A 55 -15.83 16.56 3.49
C GLY A 55 -14.74 17.54 3.96
N GLU A 56 -13.67 17.04 4.57
CA GLU A 56 -12.54 17.85 5.03
C GLU A 56 -11.81 18.54 3.88
N ALA A 57 -11.57 17.82 2.78
CA ALA A 57 -10.95 18.39 1.59
C ALA A 57 -11.82 19.48 0.96
N GLN A 58 -13.13 19.25 0.85
CA GLN A 58 -14.08 20.23 0.32
C GLN A 58 -14.19 21.47 1.23
N SER A 59 -14.25 21.27 2.55
CA SER A 59 -14.27 22.37 3.52
C SER A 59 -13.01 23.24 3.41
N SER A 60 -11.85 22.59 3.29
CA SER A 60 -10.56 23.27 3.09
C SER A 60 -10.54 24.10 1.80
N TYR A 61 -11.10 23.56 0.71
CA TYR A 61 -11.26 24.29 -0.54
C TYR A 61 -12.17 25.50 -0.42
N ASP A 62 -13.36 25.32 0.16
CA ASP A 62 -14.34 26.38 0.30
C ASP A 62 -13.75 27.54 1.13
N ASN A 63 -12.89 27.24 2.10
CA ASN A 63 -12.15 28.24 2.86
C ASN A 63 -11.15 29.02 1.99
N VAL A 64 -10.40 28.35 1.10
CA VAL A 64 -9.50 29.01 0.14
C VAL A 64 -10.28 29.91 -0.82
N VAL A 65 -11.42 29.44 -1.34
CA VAL A 65 -12.30 30.22 -2.23
C VAL A 65 -12.84 31.46 -1.50
N LYS A 66 -13.36 31.30 -0.28
CA LYS A 66 -13.87 32.41 0.53
C LYS A 66 -12.77 33.43 0.84
N ALA A 67 -11.57 32.98 1.25
CA ALA A 67 -10.44 33.85 1.52
C ALA A 67 -10.04 34.66 0.26
N THR A 68 -10.01 33.99 -0.89
CA THR A 68 -9.74 34.61 -2.19
C THR A 68 -10.77 35.69 -2.55
N GLN A 69 -12.06 35.38 -2.39
CA GLN A 69 -13.15 36.33 -2.65
C GLN A 69 -13.09 37.56 -1.72
N LEU A 70 -12.68 37.37 -0.46
CA LEU A 70 -12.50 38.49 0.48
C LEU A 70 -11.34 39.40 0.07
N LEU A 71 -10.23 38.84 -0.40
CA LEU A 71 -9.09 39.63 -0.88
C LEU A 71 -9.45 40.47 -2.10
N HIS A 72 -10.29 39.95 -3.01
CA HIS A 72 -10.75 40.67 -4.19
C HIS A 72 -11.49 41.98 -3.87
N LYS A 73 -12.00 42.16 -2.64
CA LYS A 73 -12.60 43.43 -2.21
C LYS A 73 -11.58 44.56 -2.04
N TYR A 74 -10.30 44.24 -1.90
CA TYR A 74 -9.24 45.20 -1.56
C TYR A 74 -8.31 45.51 -2.73
N TYR A 75 -8.48 44.86 -3.89
CA TYR A 75 -7.67 45.15 -5.08
C TYR A 75 -8.51 44.98 -6.36
N GLU A 76 -8.35 45.90 -7.31
CA GLU A 76 -8.85 45.71 -8.67
C GLU A 76 -7.88 44.79 -9.43
N SER A 77 -8.41 43.80 -10.15
CA SER A 77 -7.61 42.79 -10.88
C SER A 77 -6.49 43.45 -11.70
N PRO A 78 -5.20 43.18 -11.41
CA PRO A 78 -4.13 43.69 -12.24
C PRO A 78 -4.24 43.04 -13.62
N LYS A 79 -4.26 43.87 -14.67
CA LYS A 79 -4.14 43.38 -16.04
C LYS A 79 -2.67 43.12 -16.33
N ILE A 80 -2.28 41.84 -16.43
CA ILE A 80 -0.95 41.46 -16.90
C ILE A 80 -1.09 41.11 -18.38
N LEU A 81 -0.41 41.85 -19.26
CA LEU A 81 -0.44 41.65 -20.73
C LEU A 81 -1.86 41.67 -21.34
N GLY A 82 -2.77 42.48 -20.80
CA GLY A 82 -4.14 42.59 -21.31
C GLY A 82 -5.08 41.46 -20.86
N PHE A 83 -4.58 40.49 -20.08
CA PHE A 83 -5.40 39.47 -19.43
C PHE A 83 -5.74 39.91 -18.00
N ASP A 84 -7.00 39.78 -17.63
CA ASP A 84 -7.42 39.97 -16.24
C ASP A 84 -6.78 38.86 -15.40
N PHE A 85 -5.77 39.21 -14.59
CA PHE A 85 -5.17 38.29 -13.65
C PHE A 85 -6.13 38.13 -12.45
N THR A 86 -7.19 37.36 -12.67
CA THR A 86 -8.15 37.04 -11.62
C THR A 86 -7.51 36.05 -10.66
N PHE A 87 -7.53 36.33 -9.35
CA PHE A 87 -7.19 35.34 -8.32
C PHE A 87 -8.00 34.03 -8.44
N ASN A 88 -9.07 34.02 -9.24
CA ASN A 88 -9.80 32.81 -9.61
C ASN A 88 -8.94 31.75 -10.30
N ALA A 89 -7.81 32.12 -10.93
CA ALA A 89 -6.85 31.14 -11.40
C ALA A 89 -6.36 30.25 -10.24
N THR A 90 -6.13 30.83 -9.05
CA THR A 90 -5.75 30.09 -7.83
C THR A 90 -6.87 29.19 -7.34
N ALA A 91 -8.13 29.62 -7.43
CA ALA A 91 -9.29 28.78 -7.09
C ALA A 91 -9.50 27.63 -8.09
N SER A 92 -9.36 27.88 -9.39
CA SER A 92 -9.43 26.84 -10.43
C SER A 92 -8.26 25.84 -10.36
N ILE A 93 -7.05 26.32 -10.04
CA ILE A 93 -5.90 25.45 -9.74
C ILE A 93 -6.19 24.63 -8.49
N ALA A 94 -6.69 25.25 -7.41
CA ALA A 94 -7.04 24.55 -6.18
C ALA A 94 -8.10 23.45 -6.42
N ALA A 95 -9.10 23.70 -7.26
CA ALA A 95 -10.12 22.70 -7.64
C ALA A 95 -9.50 21.45 -8.29
N ASN A 96 -8.57 21.64 -9.22
CA ASN A 96 -7.86 20.53 -9.87
C ASN A 96 -6.93 19.80 -8.88
N GLU A 97 -6.24 20.54 -8.01
CA GLU A 97 -5.38 19.98 -6.97
C GLU A 97 -6.18 19.13 -5.96
N ILE A 98 -7.43 19.48 -5.64
CA ILE A 98 -8.26 18.69 -4.72
C ILE A 98 -8.61 17.33 -5.29
N ASN A 99 -8.97 17.25 -6.57
CA ASN A 99 -9.19 15.96 -7.20
C ASN A 99 -7.91 15.10 -7.17
N GLY A 100 -6.74 15.73 -7.38
CA GLY A 100 -5.44 15.08 -7.22
C GLY A 100 -5.17 14.59 -5.79
N ILE A 101 -5.47 15.42 -4.79
CA ILE A 101 -5.32 15.08 -3.37
C ILE A 101 -6.27 13.94 -2.99
N LEU A 102 -7.55 14.02 -3.34
CA LEU A 102 -8.53 12.98 -3.06
C LEU A 102 -8.14 11.65 -3.69
N LYS A 103 -7.61 11.68 -4.92
CA LYS A 103 -7.07 10.48 -5.58
C LYS A 103 -5.90 9.90 -4.78
N LYS A 104 -4.95 10.74 -4.34
CA LYS A 104 -3.83 10.30 -3.49
C LYS A 104 -4.30 9.72 -2.16
N VAL A 105 -5.31 10.29 -1.51
CA VAL A 105 -5.84 9.76 -0.25
C VAL A 105 -6.52 8.41 -0.45
N ILE A 106 -7.30 8.25 -1.53
CA ILE A 106 -7.90 6.96 -1.89
C ILE A 106 -6.82 5.92 -2.20
N ASN A 107 -5.76 6.32 -2.90
CA ASN A 107 -4.62 5.44 -3.15
C ASN A 107 -3.95 5.02 -1.84
N ASN A 108 -3.65 5.95 -0.92
CA ASN A 108 -3.08 5.63 0.39
C ASN A 108 -3.96 4.66 1.19
N TRP A 109 -5.29 4.79 1.11
CA TRP A 109 -6.22 3.84 1.73
C TRP A 109 -6.14 2.44 1.10
N ASN A 110 -6.05 2.36 -0.23
CA ASN A 110 -5.87 1.08 -0.92
C ASN A 110 -4.51 0.46 -0.60
N ASP A 111 -3.43 1.25 -0.58
CA ASP A 111 -2.09 0.83 -0.21
C ASP A 111 -2.08 0.28 1.22
N PHE A 112 -2.76 0.95 2.16
CA PHE A 112 -2.93 0.46 3.53
C PHE A 112 -3.61 -0.92 3.57
N LYS A 113 -4.71 -1.12 2.82
CA LYS A 113 -5.40 -2.41 2.76
C LYS A 113 -4.53 -3.50 2.17
N VAL A 114 -3.77 -3.20 1.11
CA VAL A 114 -2.82 -4.13 0.50
C VAL A 114 -1.70 -4.50 1.48
N ASN A 115 -1.13 -3.51 2.15
CA ASN A 115 0.00 -3.69 3.07
C ASN A 115 -0.35 -4.44 4.35
N THR A 116 -1.61 -4.38 4.77
CA THR A 116 -2.13 -5.09 5.95
C THR A 116 -2.89 -6.37 5.62
N ASN A 117 -3.11 -6.65 4.33
CA ASN A 117 -4.04 -7.68 3.86
C ASN A 117 -5.42 -7.59 4.55
N ALA A 118 -5.90 -6.36 4.74
CA ALA A 118 -7.14 -6.09 5.46
C ALA A 118 -8.35 -6.67 4.71
N SER A 119 -9.25 -7.32 5.45
CA SER A 119 -10.50 -7.88 4.92
C SER A 119 -11.67 -6.93 5.16
N ILE A 120 -12.43 -6.59 4.12
CA ILE A 120 -13.66 -5.80 4.29
C ILE A 120 -14.79 -6.69 4.77
N ILE A 121 -15.47 -6.30 5.84
CA ILE A 121 -16.70 -6.97 6.31
C ILE A 121 -17.88 -6.30 5.60
N PRO A 122 -18.59 -6.99 4.68
CA PRO A 122 -19.71 -6.41 3.97
C PRO A 122 -20.90 -6.17 4.89
N ILE A 123 -21.76 -5.20 4.53
CA ILE A 123 -23.07 -5.06 5.17
C ILE A 123 -23.99 -6.16 4.63
N LEU A 124 -24.28 -7.16 5.46
CA LEU A 124 -25.17 -8.26 5.09
C LEU A 124 -26.64 -7.81 5.03
N PRO A 125 -27.49 -8.42 4.19
CA PRO A 125 -28.91 -8.06 4.06
C PRO A 125 -29.69 -8.07 5.39
N GLU A 126 -29.36 -8.99 6.29
CA GLU A 126 -29.96 -9.16 7.61
C GLU A 126 -29.57 -8.07 8.61
N HIS A 127 -28.41 -7.43 8.44
CA HIS A 127 -27.94 -6.39 9.36
C HIS A 127 -28.94 -5.24 9.44
N GLY A 128 -29.59 -4.86 8.33
CA GLY A 128 -30.60 -3.81 8.32
C GLY A 128 -31.76 -4.08 9.28
N LYS A 129 -32.22 -5.33 9.35
CA LYS A 129 -33.28 -5.72 10.29
C LYS A 129 -32.75 -5.70 11.73
N LEU A 130 -31.60 -6.32 11.98
CA LEU A 130 -31.00 -6.42 13.32
C LEU A 130 -30.71 -5.04 13.93
N VAL A 131 -30.18 -4.11 13.12
CA VAL A 131 -29.93 -2.71 13.52
C VAL A 131 -31.23 -2.01 13.86
N MET A 132 -32.28 -2.17 13.05
CA MET A 132 -33.56 -1.51 13.29
C MET A 132 -34.29 -2.07 14.52
N ASP A 133 -34.26 -3.39 14.71
CA ASP A 133 -34.80 -4.03 15.91
C ASP A 133 -34.10 -3.49 17.16
N ALA A 134 -32.75 -3.48 17.18
CA ALA A 134 -31.97 -2.91 18.28
C ALA A 134 -32.22 -1.41 18.49
N TYR A 135 -32.42 -0.64 17.43
CA TYR A 135 -32.73 0.80 17.48
C TYR A 135 -34.09 1.08 18.17
N PHE A 136 -35.11 0.28 17.86
CA PHE A 136 -36.44 0.44 18.46
C PHE A 136 -36.50 -0.08 19.89
N ASP A 137 -35.74 -1.14 20.19
CA ASP A 137 -35.68 -1.74 21.52
C ASP A 137 -34.70 -1.00 22.47
N GLY A 138 -33.82 -0.15 21.92
CA GLY A 138 -32.74 0.47 22.68
C GLY A 138 -31.70 -0.54 23.17
N ALA A 139 -31.56 -1.67 22.45
CA ALA A 139 -30.59 -2.72 22.76
C ALA A 139 -29.17 -2.32 22.30
N THR A 140 -28.15 -3.03 22.79
CA THR A 140 -26.75 -2.82 22.39
C THR A 140 -26.62 -2.83 20.85
N PRO A 141 -25.96 -1.82 20.25
CA PRO A 141 -25.09 -0.83 20.90
C PRO A 141 -25.71 0.55 21.17
N PHE A 142 -27.02 0.73 21.04
CA PHE A 142 -27.66 2.04 21.20
C PHE A 142 -27.59 2.58 22.64
N ASP A 143 -27.39 3.90 22.82
CA ASP A 143 -27.39 4.57 24.15
C ASP A 143 -28.79 4.62 24.76
N LYS A 144 -29.79 4.75 23.90
CA LYS A 144 -31.19 4.91 24.25
C LYS A 144 -32.07 4.51 23.08
N ILE A 145 -33.33 4.22 23.40
CA ILE A 145 -34.38 3.95 22.42
C ILE A 145 -34.40 5.07 21.38
N LYS A 146 -34.38 4.67 20.10
CA LYS A 146 -34.44 5.55 18.93
C LYS A 146 -33.29 6.57 18.81
N ASN A 147 -32.08 6.25 19.27
CA ASN A 147 -30.91 7.10 19.01
C ASN A 147 -30.39 6.91 17.59
N ARG A 148 -30.61 7.90 16.71
CA ARG A 148 -30.19 7.81 15.31
C ARG A 148 -28.68 7.96 15.10
N VAL A 149 -27.99 8.56 16.06
CA VAL A 149 -26.55 8.82 15.96
C VAL A 149 -25.75 7.52 15.97
N ASP A 150 -26.22 6.51 16.70
CA ASP A 150 -25.51 5.24 16.91
C ASP A 150 -25.82 4.19 15.82
N ILE A 151 -26.55 4.57 14.75
CA ILE A 151 -26.87 3.64 13.65
C ILE A 151 -25.60 3.09 12.98
N PRO A 152 -24.57 3.90 12.66
CA PRO A 152 -23.31 3.37 12.12
C PRO A 152 -22.63 2.40 13.10
N ASP A 153 -22.58 2.75 14.39
CA ASP A 153 -22.02 1.90 15.46
C ASP A 153 -22.74 0.56 15.56
N ALA A 154 -24.05 0.53 15.32
CA ALA A 154 -24.82 -0.70 15.23
C ALA A 154 -24.37 -1.59 14.07
N PHE A 155 -24.10 -1.02 12.89
CA PHE A 155 -23.53 -1.80 11.78
C PHE A 155 -22.12 -2.32 12.10
N ILE A 156 -21.29 -1.55 12.81
CA ILE A 156 -19.97 -2.01 13.27
C ILE A 156 -20.14 -3.18 14.24
N TYR A 157 -21.05 -3.07 15.21
CA TYR A 157 -21.31 -4.10 16.20
C TYR A 157 -21.76 -5.43 15.59
N PHE A 158 -22.71 -5.41 14.64
CA PHE A 158 -23.12 -6.63 13.96
C PHE A 158 -22.01 -7.19 13.07
N GLY A 159 -21.17 -6.33 12.46
CA GLY A 159 -19.94 -6.77 11.79
C GLY A 159 -18.96 -7.47 12.74
N ILE A 160 -18.79 -6.99 13.97
CA ILE A 160 -17.99 -7.65 15.02
C ILE A 160 -18.58 -9.03 15.35
N LYS A 161 -19.91 -9.14 15.46
CA LYS A 161 -20.59 -10.42 15.72
C LYS A 161 -20.32 -11.45 14.62
N GLU A 162 -20.26 -11.03 13.36
CA GLU A 162 -19.88 -11.93 12.27
C GLU A 162 -18.47 -12.49 12.42
N ILE A 163 -17.52 -11.69 12.91
CA ILE A 163 -16.17 -12.17 13.20
C ILE A 163 -16.15 -13.12 14.41
N LEU A 164 -16.96 -12.85 15.42
CA LEU A 164 -17.09 -13.74 16.58
C LEU A 164 -17.75 -15.09 16.25
N ASN A 165 -18.41 -15.23 15.10
CA ASN A 165 -18.91 -16.52 14.62
C ASN A 165 -17.77 -17.43 14.12
N ILE A 166 -16.62 -16.86 13.76
CA ILE A 166 -15.45 -17.59 13.21
C ILE A 166 -14.20 -17.49 14.10
N SER A 167 -14.26 -16.73 15.19
CA SER A 167 -13.14 -16.56 16.13
C SER A 167 -13.67 -16.36 17.54
N GLU A 168 -12.97 -16.90 18.53
CA GLU A 168 -13.38 -16.80 19.94
C GLU A 168 -13.30 -15.37 20.48
N LYS A 169 -12.38 -14.55 19.95
CA LYS A 169 -12.11 -13.20 20.44
C LYS A 169 -11.85 -12.21 19.32
N VAL A 170 -12.24 -10.97 19.54
CA VAL A 170 -11.97 -9.82 18.68
C VAL A 170 -11.31 -8.72 19.50
N VAL A 171 -10.28 -8.10 18.93
CA VAL A 171 -9.76 -6.82 19.40
C VAL A 171 -10.46 -5.70 18.62
N PHE A 172 -10.99 -4.72 19.33
CA PHE A 172 -11.63 -3.54 18.74
C PHE A 172 -10.94 -2.27 19.23
N VAL A 173 -10.55 -1.38 18.32
CA VAL A 173 -9.93 -0.09 18.65
C VAL A 173 -10.87 1.03 18.24
N THR A 174 -11.29 1.84 19.19
CA THR A 174 -12.16 3.00 18.97
C THR A 174 -11.80 4.14 19.92
N GLY A 175 -11.89 5.37 19.42
CA GLY A 175 -11.81 6.56 20.27
C GLY A 175 -13.12 6.89 21.00
N ASP A 176 -14.22 6.18 20.71
CA ASP A 176 -15.50 6.37 21.38
C ASP A 176 -15.58 5.51 22.64
N LYS A 177 -15.44 6.17 23.79
CA LYS A 177 -15.48 5.54 25.11
C LYS A 177 -16.84 4.95 25.47
N ARG A 178 -17.93 5.57 25.03
CA ARG A 178 -19.28 5.06 25.33
C ARG A 178 -19.56 3.80 24.54
N PHE A 179 -19.12 3.79 23.28
CA PHE A 179 -19.26 2.62 22.44
C PHE A 179 -18.37 1.47 22.96
N SER A 180 -17.10 1.75 23.30
CA SER A 180 -16.19 0.74 23.85
C SER A 180 -16.72 0.13 25.14
N GLU A 181 -17.19 0.93 26.09
CA GLU A 181 -17.74 0.47 27.39
C GLU A 181 -18.91 -0.51 27.22
N LYS A 182 -19.74 -0.34 26.19
CA LYS A 182 -20.87 -1.25 25.93
C LYS A 182 -20.50 -2.54 25.23
N LEU A 183 -19.44 -2.49 24.43
CA LEU A 183 -18.96 -3.63 23.68
C LEU A 183 -18.03 -4.52 24.50
N GLN A 184 -17.29 -3.92 25.43
CA GLN A 184 -16.26 -4.60 26.20
C GLN A 184 -16.82 -5.79 26.97
N GLY A 185 -16.14 -6.93 26.83
CA GLY A 185 -16.52 -8.17 27.49
C GLY A 185 -15.42 -9.22 27.39
N GLU A 186 -15.75 -10.49 27.67
CA GLU A 186 -14.78 -11.59 27.61
C GLU A 186 -14.31 -11.91 26.17
N THR A 187 -15.17 -11.64 25.18
CA THR A 187 -14.94 -11.93 23.76
C THR A 187 -14.54 -10.71 22.93
N ILE A 188 -14.89 -9.49 23.36
CA ILE A 188 -14.53 -8.25 22.68
C ILE A 188 -13.59 -7.45 23.59
N LEU A 189 -12.33 -7.34 23.19
CA LEU A 189 -11.30 -6.57 23.89
C LEU A 189 -11.21 -5.19 23.26
N CYS A 190 -11.63 -4.16 23.99
CA CYS A 190 -11.63 -2.79 23.51
C CYS A 190 -10.36 -2.02 23.93
N PHE A 191 -9.84 -1.19 23.03
CA PHE A 191 -8.73 -0.27 23.29
C PHE A 191 -9.07 1.13 22.77
N ASP A 192 -8.69 2.15 23.53
CA ASP A 192 -8.97 3.57 23.19
C ASP A 192 -8.12 4.07 22.01
N SER A 193 -6.96 3.44 21.77
CA SER A 193 -6.03 3.80 20.70
C SER A 193 -5.12 2.64 20.28
N LEU A 194 -4.45 2.79 19.13
CA LEU A 194 -3.39 1.86 18.71
C LEU A 194 -2.22 1.83 19.71
N SER A 195 -1.92 2.95 20.36
CA SER A 195 -0.86 3.01 21.38
C SER A 195 -1.22 2.14 22.59
N ASP A 196 -2.49 2.15 23.00
CA ASP A 196 -2.98 1.33 24.11
C ASP A 196 -2.96 -0.15 23.74
N LEU A 197 -3.34 -0.48 22.50
CA LEU A 197 -3.24 -1.82 21.95
C LEU A 197 -1.80 -2.34 21.98
N PHE A 198 -0.81 -1.59 21.50
CA PHE A 198 0.57 -2.05 21.50
C PHE A 198 1.16 -2.16 22.92
N SER A 199 0.70 -1.30 23.84
CA SER A 199 1.21 -1.27 25.22
C SER A 199 0.59 -2.31 26.14
N SER A 200 -0.69 -2.66 25.93
CA SER A 200 -1.47 -3.48 26.87
C SER A 200 -2.29 -4.59 26.19
N GLY A 201 -2.14 -4.73 24.87
CA GLY A 201 -2.83 -5.73 24.09
C GLY A 201 -2.47 -7.17 24.44
N PRO A 202 -3.26 -8.14 23.94
CA PRO A 202 -3.07 -9.56 24.20
C PRO A 202 -1.76 -10.12 23.62
N ALA A 203 -1.16 -9.43 22.65
CA ALA A 203 0.08 -9.83 22.01
C ALA A 203 0.95 -8.59 21.75
N LYS A 204 2.26 -8.75 21.94
CA LYS A 204 3.25 -7.69 21.75
C LYS A 204 4.33 -8.16 20.79
N LEU A 205 4.79 -7.24 19.95
CA LEU A 205 5.93 -7.45 19.07
C LEU A 205 7.20 -6.99 19.80
N ASP A 206 7.67 -7.79 20.76
CA ASP A 206 8.81 -7.46 21.62
C ASP A 206 9.85 -8.59 21.69
N GLY A 207 10.93 -8.38 22.47
CA GLY A 207 12.05 -9.33 22.68
C GLY A 207 11.58 -10.76 22.89
N GLN A 208 10.52 -10.90 23.70
CA GLN A 208 10.02 -12.20 24.11
C GLN A 208 9.32 -12.90 22.96
N TYR A 209 8.54 -12.16 22.16
CA TYR A 209 7.89 -12.70 20.95
C TYR A 209 8.90 -13.39 20.03
N PHE A 210 10.00 -12.70 19.69
CA PHE A 210 10.98 -13.26 18.76
C PHE A 210 11.84 -14.36 19.38
N ASN A 211 12.11 -14.29 20.69
CA ASN A 211 12.85 -15.33 21.40
C ASN A 211 12.07 -16.66 21.48
N HIS A 212 10.76 -16.65 21.25
CA HIS A 212 9.93 -17.87 21.27
C HIS A 212 9.78 -18.50 19.88
N LEU A 213 10.27 -17.83 18.83
CA LEU A 213 10.26 -18.36 17.47
C LEU A 213 11.45 -19.28 17.23
N ASN A 214 11.24 -20.34 16.46
CA ASN A 214 12.36 -21.08 15.88
C ASN A 214 13.04 -20.24 14.77
N SER A 215 14.22 -20.70 14.33
CA SER A 215 15.01 -19.98 13.32
C SER A 215 14.24 -19.73 12.02
N ASP A 216 13.46 -20.72 11.54
CA ASP A 216 12.76 -20.60 10.27
C ASP A 216 11.59 -19.62 10.35
N ASP A 217 10.79 -19.68 11.43
CA ASP A 217 9.70 -18.74 11.67
C ASP A 217 10.22 -17.31 11.83
N ARG A 218 11.36 -17.13 12.52
CA ARG A 218 12.04 -15.84 12.62
C ARG A 218 12.41 -15.32 11.24
N SER A 219 13.12 -16.11 10.43
CA SER A 219 13.52 -15.74 9.07
C SER A 219 12.34 -15.32 8.19
N ARG A 220 11.24 -16.08 8.24
CA ARG A 220 10.00 -15.77 7.49
C ARG A 220 9.39 -14.45 7.94
N ILE A 221 9.32 -14.21 9.24
CA ILE A 221 8.80 -12.97 9.81
C ILE A 221 9.67 -11.77 9.42
N LEU A 222 11.00 -11.91 9.44
CA LEU A 222 11.91 -10.84 9.02
C LEU A 222 11.68 -10.43 7.56
N LEU A 223 11.59 -11.41 6.66
CA LEU A 223 11.29 -11.14 5.26
C LEU A 223 9.94 -10.46 5.10
N ASN A 224 8.91 -10.85 5.85
CA ASN A 224 7.60 -10.22 5.77
C ASN A 224 7.63 -8.77 6.26
N ILE A 225 8.29 -8.48 7.39
CA ILE A 225 8.43 -7.13 7.93
C ILE A 225 9.07 -6.19 6.89
N HIS A 226 10.20 -6.61 6.31
CA HIS A 226 10.99 -5.79 5.38
C HIS A 226 10.61 -5.94 3.91
N LYS A 227 9.46 -6.55 3.61
CA LYS A 227 9.05 -6.89 2.25
C LYS A 227 9.21 -5.76 1.25
N GLU A 228 8.71 -4.57 1.54
CA GLU A 228 8.83 -3.42 0.63
C GLU A 228 10.27 -2.98 0.40
N TYR A 229 11.06 -2.90 1.47
CA TYR A 229 12.47 -2.53 1.36
C TYR A 229 13.24 -3.56 0.52
N ILE A 230 13.02 -4.85 0.79
CA ILE A 230 13.63 -5.95 0.04
C ILE A 230 13.23 -5.88 -1.43
N LEU A 231 11.94 -5.72 -1.75
CA LEU A 231 11.47 -5.63 -3.13
C LEU A 231 12.04 -4.41 -3.86
N ASN A 232 12.08 -3.24 -3.21
CA ASN A 232 12.62 -2.02 -3.81
C ASN A 232 14.13 -2.14 -4.09
N LYS A 233 14.87 -2.70 -3.12
CA LYS A 233 16.31 -2.92 -3.27
C LYS A 233 16.60 -4.00 -4.30
N LEU A 234 15.87 -5.12 -4.27
CA LEU A 234 15.93 -6.19 -5.27
C LEU A 234 15.63 -5.66 -6.68
N SER A 235 14.60 -4.84 -6.84
CA SER A 235 14.27 -4.18 -8.11
C SER A 235 15.42 -3.28 -8.60
N SER A 236 16.02 -2.51 -7.69
CA SER A 236 17.15 -1.64 -8.01
C SER A 236 18.39 -2.45 -8.42
N GLU A 237 18.70 -3.53 -7.72
CA GLU A 237 19.83 -4.42 -8.04
C GLU A 237 19.59 -5.14 -9.37
N LEU A 238 18.37 -5.60 -9.65
CA LEU A 238 18.00 -6.16 -10.95
C LEU A 238 18.17 -5.11 -12.07
N ALA A 239 17.72 -3.88 -11.86
CA ALA A 239 17.86 -2.81 -12.88
C ALA A 239 19.32 -2.48 -13.22
N VAL A 240 20.26 -2.68 -12.29
CA VAL A 240 21.70 -2.42 -12.48
C VAL A 240 22.46 -3.68 -12.91
N SER A 241 21.87 -4.87 -12.74
CA SER A 241 22.52 -6.12 -13.15
C SER A 241 22.71 -6.21 -14.67
N GLU A 242 23.70 -7.00 -15.10
CA GLU A 242 24.05 -7.26 -16.51
C GLU A 242 22.96 -8.04 -17.28
N LEU A 243 21.67 -7.90 -16.92
CA LEU A 243 20.54 -8.44 -17.69
C LEU A 243 20.54 -7.90 -19.12
N ALA A 244 21.11 -6.71 -19.33
CA ALA A 244 21.44 -6.20 -20.65
C ALA A 244 22.23 -7.23 -21.46
N ASP A 245 23.29 -7.81 -20.92
CA ASP A 245 24.12 -8.78 -21.67
C ASP A 245 23.39 -10.11 -21.89
N VAL A 246 22.47 -10.47 -21.00
CA VAL A 246 21.66 -11.69 -21.13
C VAL A 246 20.57 -11.57 -22.20
N PHE A 247 19.93 -10.39 -22.32
CA PHE A 247 18.78 -10.22 -23.22
C PHE A 247 19.09 -9.44 -24.50
N SER A 248 20.05 -8.51 -24.48
CA SER A 248 20.18 -7.53 -25.56
C SER A 248 21.00 -8.02 -26.75
N GLY A 249 21.92 -8.97 -26.58
CA GLY A 249 22.79 -9.43 -27.68
C GLY A 249 22.00 -9.93 -28.89
N ASP A 250 21.13 -10.92 -28.68
CA ASP A 250 20.31 -11.47 -29.75
C ASP A 250 19.18 -10.52 -30.16
N LEU A 251 18.59 -9.77 -29.23
CA LEU A 251 17.45 -8.90 -29.55
C LEU A 251 17.86 -7.66 -30.39
N ILE A 252 19.03 -7.08 -30.13
CA ILE A 252 19.57 -5.95 -30.90
C ILE A 252 19.80 -6.38 -32.35
N ASP A 253 20.37 -7.57 -32.57
CA ASP A 253 20.65 -8.09 -33.92
C ASP A 253 19.38 -8.35 -34.74
N HIS A 254 18.24 -8.59 -34.08
CA HIS A 254 16.94 -8.80 -34.72
C HIS A 254 16.06 -7.54 -34.75
N THR A 255 16.60 -6.39 -34.34
CA THR A 255 15.89 -5.11 -34.33
C THR A 255 15.63 -4.63 -35.76
N ILE A 256 14.45 -4.04 -36.00
CA ILE A 256 14.07 -3.56 -37.32
C ILE A 256 14.70 -2.20 -37.56
N GLY A 257 15.44 -2.07 -38.66
CA GLY A 257 16.09 -0.81 -39.02
C GLY A 257 17.25 -0.47 -38.10
N LYS A 258 17.38 0.82 -37.73
CA LYS A 258 18.50 1.31 -36.95
C LYS A 258 18.17 1.33 -35.46
N TYR A 259 18.84 0.49 -34.69
CA TYR A 259 18.80 0.53 -33.23
C TYR A 259 19.20 1.91 -32.68
N HIS A 260 18.49 2.36 -31.63
CA HIS A 260 18.76 3.62 -30.94
C HIS A 260 19.09 3.38 -29.47
N ASP A 261 18.20 2.69 -28.76
CA ASP A 261 18.23 2.59 -27.31
C ASP A 261 17.43 1.37 -26.84
N TYR A 262 17.67 0.91 -25.61
CA TYR A 262 16.79 -0.02 -24.93
C TYR A 262 16.52 0.44 -23.49
N SER A 263 15.40 0.02 -22.92
CA SER A 263 15.12 0.22 -21.50
C SER A 263 14.53 -1.03 -20.87
N PHE A 264 14.81 -1.23 -19.59
CA PHE A 264 14.27 -2.34 -18.81
C PHE A 264 13.29 -1.83 -17.76
N ASP A 265 12.12 -2.45 -17.73
CA ASP A 265 11.15 -2.29 -16.65
C ASP A 265 10.94 -3.64 -15.97
N ILE A 266 10.76 -3.63 -14.65
CA ILE A 266 10.52 -4.84 -13.86
C ILE A 266 9.07 -4.84 -13.38
N ASN A 267 8.33 -5.86 -13.78
CA ASN A 267 6.95 -6.09 -13.39
C ASN A 267 6.83 -7.37 -12.56
N ASN A 268 5.78 -7.45 -11.74
CA ASN A 268 5.40 -8.66 -10.99
C ASN A 268 6.53 -9.25 -10.11
N LEU A 269 7.44 -8.43 -9.60
CA LEU A 269 8.50 -8.87 -8.69
C LEU A 269 7.91 -9.42 -7.38
N SER A 270 8.25 -10.66 -7.06
CA SER A 270 7.82 -11.32 -5.83
C SER A 270 8.85 -12.33 -5.35
N TYR A 271 8.76 -12.75 -4.10
CA TYR A 271 9.62 -13.81 -3.54
C TYR A 271 8.82 -14.79 -2.69
N LEU A 272 9.31 -16.03 -2.63
CA LEU A 272 8.64 -17.13 -1.95
C LEU A 272 9.26 -17.35 -0.57
N VAL A 273 8.47 -17.02 0.46
CA VAL A 273 8.82 -17.21 1.88
C VAL A 273 8.80 -18.70 2.28
N GLY A 274 8.22 -19.58 1.45
CA GLY A 274 8.11 -21.02 1.71
C GLY A 274 9.44 -21.79 1.60
N ASP A 275 10.33 -21.35 0.72
CA ASP A 275 11.51 -22.12 0.27
C ASP A 275 12.84 -21.41 0.62
N ILE A 276 12.89 -20.79 1.81
CA ILE A 276 14.07 -20.08 2.31
C ILE A 276 15.12 -21.09 2.76
N LYS A 277 16.39 -20.85 2.41
CA LYS A 277 17.53 -21.57 2.97
C LYS A 277 18.33 -20.63 3.87
N ASN A 278 18.55 -21.02 5.13
CA ASN A 278 19.44 -20.28 6.02
C ASN A 278 20.90 -20.53 5.60
N ILE A 279 21.61 -19.48 5.17
CA ILE A 279 23.06 -19.55 4.87
C ILE A 279 23.85 -19.38 6.18
N SER A 280 23.37 -18.49 7.05
CA SER A 280 23.90 -18.23 8.40
C SER A 280 22.77 -17.77 9.33
N ASP A 281 23.08 -17.52 10.61
CA ASP A 281 22.11 -16.98 11.59
C ASP A 281 21.53 -15.61 11.19
N SER A 282 22.17 -14.89 10.26
CA SER A 282 21.78 -13.55 9.81
C SER A 282 21.58 -13.44 8.31
N SER A 283 21.84 -14.51 7.55
CA SER A 283 21.83 -14.50 6.08
C SER A 283 20.88 -15.55 5.52
N LEU A 284 19.96 -15.12 4.68
CA LEU A 284 18.93 -15.96 4.08
C LEU A 284 19.10 -16.01 2.57
N LEU A 285 19.00 -17.18 1.97
CA LEU A 285 18.84 -17.36 0.53
C LEU A 285 17.35 -17.50 0.24
N VAL A 286 16.82 -16.61 -0.58
CA VAL A 286 15.38 -16.51 -0.85
C VAL A 286 15.13 -16.59 -2.36
N PRO A 287 14.27 -17.51 -2.82
CA PRO A 287 13.89 -17.57 -4.22
C PRO A 287 12.93 -16.44 -4.60
N PHE A 288 13.15 -15.84 -5.76
CA PHE A 288 12.32 -14.77 -6.32
C PHE A 288 11.89 -15.06 -7.75
N SER A 289 10.85 -14.35 -8.20
CA SER A 289 10.37 -14.32 -9.57
C SER A 289 10.01 -12.90 -9.99
N ALA A 290 10.21 -12.57 -11.26
CA ALA A 290 9.85 -11.29 -11.85
C ALA A 290 9.59 -11.42 -13.35
N ASN A 291 8.92 -10.45 -13.93
CA ASN A 291 8.83 -10.28 -15.38
C ASN A 291 9.64 -9.06 -15.78
N ILE A 292 10.63 -9.24 -16.66
CA ILE A 292 11.38 -8.13 -17.23
C ILE A 292 10.73 -7.75 -18.55
N ILE A 293 10.47 -6.46 -18.72
CA ILE A 293 10.06 -5.87 -19.99
C ILE A 293 11.26 -5.14 -20.57
N CYS A 294 11.84 -5.70 -21.63
CA CYS A 294 12.82 -5.02 -22.46
C CYS A 294 12.09 -4.24 -23.55
N SER A 295 12.24 -2.91 -23.57
CA SER A 295 11.71 -2.06 -24.63
C SER A 295 12.85 -1.63 -25.53
N ILE A 296 12.82 -2.03 -26.80
CA ILE A 296 13.83 -1.67 -27.80
C ILE A 296 13.29 -0.56 -28.68
N LYS A 297 14.06 0.52 -28.80
CA LYS A 297 13.75 1.67 -29.64
C LYS A 297 14.62 1.64 -30.88
N SER A 298 13.99 1.82 -32.04
CA SER A 298 14.65 1.86 -33.34
C SER A 298 13.94 2.78 -34.32
N THR A 299 14.62 3.14 -35.40
CA THR A 299 14.00 3.81 -36.54
C THR A 299 14.03 2.93 -37.78
N ALA A 300 12.92 2.90 -38.51
CA ALA A 300 12.82 2.14 -39.74
C ALA A 300 12.12 2.92 -40.85
N SER A 301 12.56 2.67 -42.08
CA SER A 301 11.89 3.14 -43.28
C SER A 301 10.63 2.33 -43.58
N LYS A 302 9.76 2.89 -44.43
CA LYS A 302 8.57 2.19 -44.93
C LYS A 302 8.90 0.88 -45.65
N VAL A 303 10.06 0.79 -46.28
CA VAL A 303 10.51 -0.40 -47.01
C VAL A 303 10.90 -1.51 -46.04
N GLU A 304 11.67 -1.18 -44.99
CA GLU A 304 12.08 -2.14 -43.96
C GLU A 304 10.87 -2.69 -43.19
N LEU A 305 9.87 -1.85 -42.90
CA LEU A 305 8.63 -2.29 -42.27
C LEU A 305 7.78 -3.21 -43.17
N SER A 306 7.88 -3.07 -44.50
CA SER A 306 7.13 -3.90 -45.44
C SER A 306 7.62 -5.35 -45.53
N SER A 307 8.85 -5.60 -45.08
CA SER A 307 9.45 -6.94 -44.97
C SER A 307 9.17 -7.64 -43.64
N VAL A 308 8.55 -6.97 -42.67
CA VAL A 308 8.25 -7.53 -41.35
C VAL A 308 6.92 -8.28 -41.39
N ASP A 309 6.87 -9.42 -40.72
CA ASP A 309 5.66 -10.22 -40.58
C ASP A 309 4.51 -9.42 -39.90
N ALA A 310 3.29 -9.68 -40.33
CA ALA A 310 2.09 -8.99 -39.84
C ALA A 310 1.82 -9.21 -38.34
N GLN A 311 2.20 -10.38 -37.79
CA GLN A 311 2.01 -10.69 -36.37
C GLN A 311 2.97 -9.87 -35.48
N ARG A 312 4.22 -9.69 -35.91
CA ARG A 312 5.20 -8.84 -35.23
C ARG A 312 4.82 -7.36 -35.31
N LEU A 313 4.34 -6.88 -36.46
CA LEU A 313 3.89 -5.49 -36.64
C LEU A 313 2.74 -5.06 -35.70
N VAL A 314 1.94 -6.01 -35.20
CA VAL A 314 0.87 -5.73 -34.20
C VAL A 314 1.46 -5.44 -32.82
N LYS A 315 2.66 -5.95 -32.51
CA LYS A 315 3.33 -5.77 -31.22
C LYS A 315 4.21 -4.51 -31.14
N ILE A 316 4.37 -3.79 -32.26
CA ILE A 316 5.24 -2.63 -32.37
C ILE A 316 4.42 -1.35 -32.28
N GLU A 317 4.72 -0.53 -31.27
CA GLU A 317 4.23 0.84 -31.16
C GLU A 317 4.98 1.71 -32.18
N ARG A 318 4.24 2.54 -32.94
CA ARG A 318 4.77 3.30 -34.08
C ARG A 318 4.39 4.77 -33.97
N GLU A 319 5.38 5.65 -34.10
CA GLU A 319 5.20 7.09 -34.25
C GLU A 319 5.87 7.55 -35.55
N VAL A 320 5.21 8.45 -36.28
CA VAL A 320 5.71 8.94 -37.58
C VAL A 320 6.53 10.20 -37.34
N ASP A 321 7.78 10.20 -37.78
CA ASP A 321 8.68 11.35 -37.67
C ASP A 321 9.44 11.56 -38.99
N ASP A 322 9.18 12.69 -39.66
CA ASP A 322 9.88 13.15 -40.88
C ASP A 322 10.13 12.09 -41.99
N GLY A 323 9.21 11.13 -42.16
CA GLY A 323 9.27 10.11 -43.21
C GLY A 323 9.94 8.79 -42.79
N GLU A 324 10.47 8.73 -41.57
CA GLU A 324 10.85 7.50 -40.87
C GLU A 324 9.80 7.15 -39.78
N PHE A 325 9.86 5.91 -39.31
CA PHE A 325 9.01 5.44 -38.22
C PHE A 325 9.85 5.17 -36.99
N ASN A 326 9.54 5.85 -35.89
CA ASN A 326 10.03 5.51 -34.56
C ASN A 326 9.28 4.27 -34.08
N LEU A 327 10.01 3.20 -33.81
CA LEU A 327 9.49 1.90 -33.38
C LEU A 327 9.85 1.66 -31.92
N CYS A 328 8.88 1.18 -31.15
CA CYS A 328 9.10 0.62 -29.81
C CYS A 328 8.55 -0.81 -29.78
N GLU A 329 9.45 -1.78 -29.60
CA GLU A 329 9.11 -3.20 -29.48
C GLU A 329 9.36 -3.66 -28.04
N LYS A 330 8.36 -4.28 -27.42
CA LYS A 330 8.41 -4.72 -26.02
C LYS A 330 8.49 -6.24 -25.95
N TYR A 331 9.49 -6.74 -25.25
CA TYR A 331 9.72 -8.16 -24.99
C TYR A 331 9.57 -8.42 -23.51
N GLU A 332 8.59 -9.25 -23.13
CA GLU A 332 8.40 -9.68 -21.74
C GLU A 332 9.07 -11.03 -21.53
N THR A 333 9.97 -11.11 -20.55
CA THR A 333 10.68 -12.35 -20.20
C THR A 333 10.53 -12.63 -18.72
N PRO A 334 9.92 -13.77 -18.33
CA PRO A 334 9.90 -14.18 -16.94
C PRO A 334 11.29 -14.61 -16.49
N ILE A 335 11.69 -14.18 -15.30
CA ILE A 335 12.92 -14.60 -14.65
C ILE A 335 12.63 -15.14 -13.26
N SER A 336 13.50 -16.05 -12.83
CA SER A 336 13.59 -16.51 -11.45
C SER A 336 15.04 -16.50 -11.01
N GLY A 337 15.26 -16.62 -9.71
CA GLY A 337 16.61 -16.75 -9.16
C GLY A 337 16.58 -16.73 -7.65
N HIS A 338 17.74 -16.51 -7.06
CA HIS A 338 17.88 -16.38 -5.62
C HIS A 338 18.50 -15.02 -5.27
N PHE A 339 18.09 -14.45 -4.14
CA PHE A 339 18.83 -13.36 -3.53
C PHE A 339 19.23 -13.76 -2.12
N SER A 340 20.41 -13.31 -1.70
CA SER A 340 20.82 -13.37 -0.31
C SER A 340 20.50 -12.06 0.38
N VAL A 341 19.84 -12.11 1.53
CA VAL A 341 19.62 -10.95 2.41
C VAL A 341 20.32 -11.16 3.74
N THR A 342 21.09 -10.17 4.18
CA THR A 342 21.79 -10.19 5.47
C THR A 342 21.31 -9.06 6.39
N PHE A 343 20.86 -9.41 7.59
CA PHE A 343 20.38 -8.45 8.60
C PHE A 343 21.52 -7.98 9.52
N GLN A 344 21.57 -6.68 9.87
CA GLN A 344 22.64 -6.12 10.73
C GLN A 344 22.60 -6.65 12.16
N ASP A 345 21.41 -6.88 12.71
CA ASP A 345 21.22 -7.44 14.04
C ASP A 345 20.02 -8.39 14.02
N GLY A 346 20.16 -9.55 14.68
CA GLY A 346 19.13 -10.58 14.60
C GLY A 346 17.85 -10.21 15.34
N ASP A 347 17.92 -9.31 16.34
CA ASP A 347 16.86 -9.03 17.31
C ASP A 347 15.87 -7.95 16.83
N PRO A 348 14.64 -8.34 16.45
CA PRO A 348 13.69 -7.44 15.81
C PRO A 348 13.03 -6.41 16.72
N THR A 349 13.46 -6.39 17.97
CA THR A 349 12.75 -5.80 19.11
C THR A 349 13.48 -4.61 19.67
N THR A 350 14.74 -4.48 19.28
CA THR A 350 15.53 -3.24 19.36
C THR A 350 15.20 -2.28 18.21
N TRP A 351 14.43 -2.74 17.20
CA TRP A 351 14.08 -2.02 15.99
C TRP A 351 13.03 -0.95 16.24
N LYS A 352 13.48 0.17 16.81
CA LYS A 352 12.74 1.43 16.79
C LYS A 352 13.04 2.11 15.46
N GLU A 353 12.02 2.32 14.63
CA GLU A 353 12.15 3.31 13.56
C GLU A 353 12.55 4.63 14.21
N GLU A 354 13.74 5.11 13.86
CA GLU A 354 14.29 6.34 14.39
C GLU A 354 13.25 7.46 14.22
N LYS A 355 13.10 8.27 15.27
CA LYS A 355 12.52 9.60 15.10
C LYS A 355 13.37 10.28 14.03
N GLN A 356 12.73 10.83 12.98
CA GLN A 356 13.38 11.76 12.05
C GLN A 356 14.08 12.86 12.87
N SER A 357 15.35 12.67 13.20
CA SER A 357 16.22 13.70 13.74
C SER A 357 17.42 13.76 12.83
N ASP A 358 17.42 14.75 11.94
CA ASP A 358 18.52 15.50 11.30
C ASP A 358 19.88 14.82 11.04
N SER A 359 19.96 13.50 10.97
CA SER A 359 21.15 12.76 10.56
C SER A 359 20.94 12.29 9.13
N ILE A 360 21.78 12.79 8.23
CA ILE A 360 21.69 12.60 6.78
C ILE A 360 22.13 11.19 6.36
N PHE A 361 22.63 10.36 7.27
CA PHE A 361 22.90 8.95 7.03
C PHE A 361 22.67 8.16 8.32
N SER A 362 21.51 7.51 8.43
CA SER A 362 21.39 6.33 9.30
C SER A 362 21.39 5.07 8.43
N GLU A 363 22.17 4.08 8.87
CA GLU A 363 22.44 2.85 8.13
C GLU A 363 21.16 2.00 8.05
N PRO A 364 20.83 1.43 6.87
CA PRO A 364 19.69 0.53 6.76
C PRO A 364 19.90 -0.77 7.57
N GLU A 365 18.85 -1.18 8.29
CA GLU A 365 18.76 -2.40 9.14
C GLU A 365 19.09 -3.71 8.37
N ILE A 366 18.98 -3.67 7.03
CA ILE A 366 19.51 -4.69 6.12
C ILE A 366 20.89 -4.25 5.66
N LYS A 367 21.90 -5.01 6.09
CA LYS A 367 23.31 -4.74 5.78
C LYS A 367 23.59 -4.90 4.30
N GLU A 368 23.02 -5.94 3.69
CA GLU A 368 23.33 -6.31 2.33
C GLU A 368 22.18 -7.11 1.71
N ILE A 369 21.87 -6.80 0.45
CA ILE A 369 21.12 -7.69 -0.44
C ILE A 369 22.04 -7.96 -1.62
N SER A 370 22.35 -9.23 -1.85
CA SER A 370 23.22 -9.69 -2.92
C SER A 370 22.44 -10.64 -3.83
N LEU A 371 22.61 -10.52 -5.15
CA LEU A 371 21.86 -11.29 -6.12
C LEU A 371 22.65 -12.47 -6.66
N ALA A 372 21.98 -13.62 -6.79
CA ALA A 372 22.46 -14.77 -7.53
C ALA A 372 21.38 -15.19 -8.55
N LEU A 373 21.54 -14.76 -9.79
CA LEU A 373 20.63 -15.12 -10.87
C LEU A 373 20.93 -16.56 -11.30
N GLU A 374 19.91 -17.42 -11.25
CA GLU A 374 19.99 -18.81 -11.70
C GLU A 374 18.81 -19.05 -12.65
N ASP A 375 19.02 -19.85 -13.70
CA ASP A 375 17.98 -20.25 -14.67
C ASP A 375 17.29 -19.07 -15.39
N LEU A 376 18.08 -18.15 -15.96
CA LEU A 376 17.58 -17.16 -16.93
C LEU A 376 17.23 -17.88 -18.24
N GLN A 377 16.00 -18.39 -18.34
CA GLN A 377 15.45 -18.88 -19.60
C GLN A 377 14.73 -17.73 -20.30
N ALA A 378 15.42 -17.09 -21.24
CA ALA A 378 14.73 -16.36 -22.29
C ALA A 378 13.92 -17.40 -23.08
N ASN A 379 12.58 -17.34 -23.01
CA ASN A 379 11.76 -18.10 -23.94
C ASN A 379 12.07 -17.61 -25.34
N ALA A 380 12.74 -18.45 -26.12
CA ALA A 380 13.03 -18.25 -27.54
C ALA A 380 11.75 -18.17 -28.38
#